data_AF-A0A2I1G9T1-F1
#
_entry.id   AF-A0A2I1G9T1-F1
#
_cell.length_a   1.000
_cell.length_b   1.000
_cell.length_c   1.000
_cell.angle_alpha   90.00
_cell.angle_beta   90.00
_cell.angle_gamma   90.00
#
_symmetry.space_group_name_H-M   'P 1'
#
loop_
_entity.id
_entity.type
_entity.pdbx_description
1 polymer ?
#
loop_
_entity_poly.entity_id
_entity_poly.type
_entity_poly.pdbx_seq_one_letter_code
_entity_poly.pdbx_strand_id
1 'polypeptide(L)'
;MELLGYFNDPEDCTPKFWNQLARMGRSGAFKDKQIFSGLCEIFVEMTNRINEGKGLQNIRYPEQFSNFLTVLASSSPQTYAIFQKNLAGRTIRNIRVQRAQSDLAIDNPSICFENMAKFRKFLNSINYDGPIAASSDNTKLEEKLRYSASLNAILGSVLPLQETLVSSYNEIDTIVKKIQANNAIAKYVRVYILQVPIPKVPPFVLGIIPNNSENVSDVYEIHKQVLELASHFKIHILSIGADGASVEIKAQKNIMQINTETKLEFNDELYNIKLHCPVIPNVGPIVCISDPKHAKKNGRNSIFSGARMLTFGNNFLGFGHVLELSKLPNSALYHADVLNVDKQDDGAAYRLFSHEFLYEVSQTLNSDSKNKGLLIYLFIIGELIDSYLNRNISNHERIKMVMMGGFFLKIWKQFIQNAANKYEEIFSNDRNFLAHQTYEILSFLVDLMILLIISHREYYSSMPLLPWMHGSEACEHFFGLARQHLPDFTYADLIYLIPKIRHVTNAYYNSTIVNPNPEYKTSRVG
;
A
#
# COMPACT_ATOMS: atom_id res chain seq x y z
N MET A 1 -27.76 47.33 11.94
CA MET A 1 -28.80 46.94 12.91
C MET A 1 -30.00 46.46 12.10
N GLU A 2 -30.04 45.16 11.80
CA GLU A 2 -31.21 44.36 11.33
C GLU A 2 -30.67 43.06 10.73
N LEU A 3 -30.32 42.11 11.60
CA LEU A 3 -30.04 40.70 11.27
C LEU A 3 -30.03 39.86 12.56
N LEU A 4 -31.02 40.07 13.43
CA LEU A 4 -31.19 39.34 14.70
C LEU A 4 -32.68 39.12 14.98
N GLY A 5 -33.36 38.36 14.12
CA GLY A 5 -34.80 38.14 14.30
C GLY A 5 -35.38 36.93 13.56
N TYR A 6 -34.65 35.82 13.44
CA TYR A 6 -35.21 34.62 12.79
C TYR A 6 -34.89 33.27 13.44
N PHE A 7 -34.48 33.24 14.71
CA PHE A 7 -34.40 31.98 15.46
C PHE A 7 -34.73 32.23 16.92
N ASN A 8 -36.02 32.24 17.26
CA ASN A 8 -36.49 32.22 18.66
C ASN A 8 -37.90 31.60 18.77
N ASP A 9 -38.17 30.50 18.05
CA ASP A 9 -39.29 29.62 18.42
C ASP A 9 -38.98 28.13 18.10
N PRO A 10 -39.09 27.19 19.04
CA PRO A 10 -38.81 25.76 18.82
C PRO A 10 -39.85 25.05 17.94
N GLU A 11 -40.95 25.70 17.58
CA GLU A 11 -42.03 25.13 16.76
C GLU A 11 -41.92 25.44 15.26
N ASP A 12 -40.89 26.17 14.81
CA ASP A 12 -40.89 26.73 13.46
C ASP A 12 -40.23 25.83 12.39
N CYS A 13 -40.54 24.53 12.42
CA CYS A 13 -40.41 23.69 11.23
C CYS A 13 -41.62 23.93 10.33
N THR A 14 -41.70 25.14 9.76
CA THR A 14 -42.89 25.64 9.05
C THR A 14 -43.39 24.64 7.99
N PRO A 15 -44.72 24.48 7.80
CA PRO A 15 -45.29 23.69 6.69
C PRO A 15 -44.72 24.06 5.31
N LYS A 16 -44.26 25.31 5.16
CA LYS A 16 -43.55 25.82 3.99
C LYS A 16 -42.25 25.06 3.71
N PHE A 17 -41.44 24.78 4.73
CA PHE A 17 -40.19 24.01 4.59
C PHE A 17 -40.46 22.60 4.07
N TRP A 18 -41.37 21.87 4.71
CA TRP A 18 -41.69 20.49 4.31
C TRP A 18 -42.29 20.40 2.91
N ASN A 19 -43.17 21.34 2.55
CA ASN A 19 -43.72 21.42 1.20
C ASN A 19 -42.64 21.70 0.15
N GLN A 20 -41.67 22.57 0.46
CA GLN A 20 -40.53 22.84 -0.41
C GLN A 20 -39.63 21.61 -0.55
N LEU A 21 -39.30 20.96 0.58
CA LEU A 21 -38.48 19.75 0.60
C LEU A 21 -39.14 18.62 -0.22
N ALA A 22 -40.45 18.42 -0.06
CA ALA A 22 -41.21 17.42 -0.83
C ALA A 22 -41.21 17.74 -2.32
N ARG A 23 -41.38 19.02 -2.72
CA ARG A 23 -41.31 19.44 -4.12
C ARG A 23 -39.93 19.16 -4.73
N MET A 24 -38.86 19.49 -3.99
CA MET A 24 -37.48 19.22 -4.41
C MET A 24 -37.16 17.72 -4.49
N GLY A 25 -37.67 16.93 -3.54
CA GLY A 25 -37.56 15.47 -3.57
C GLY A 25 -38.25 14.88 -4.80
N ARG A 26 -39.49 15.31 -5.09
CA ARG A 26 -40.25 14.86 -6.28
C ARG A 26 -39.59 15.27 -7.60
N SER A 27 -38.93 16.44 -7.64
CA SER A 27 -38.17 16.87 -8.82
C SER A 27 -36.81 16.17 -8.97
N GLY A 28 -36.48 15.22 -8.08
CA GLY A 28 -35.22 14.46 -8.14
C GLY A 28 -33.99 15.23 -7.66
N ALA A 29 -34.15 16.36 -6.94
CA ALA A 29 -33.03 17.20 -6.51
C ALA A 29 -32.02 16.48 -5.59
N PHE A 30 -32.41 15.36 -4.97
CA PHE A 30 -31.58 14.57 -4.05
C PHE A 30 -31.16 13.21 -4.63
N LYS A 31 -31.34 12.97 -5.93
CA LYS A 31 -31.05 11.66 -6.56
C LYS A 31 -29.60 11.22 -6.34
N ASP A 32 -28.67 12.17 -6.34
CA ASP A 32 -27.23 11.91 -6.14
C ASP A 32 -26.83 11.91 -4.66
N LYS A 33 -27.79 12.08 -3.73
CA LYS A 33 -27.58 12.09 -2.27
C LYS A 33 -28.17 10.85 -1.61
N GLN A 34 -27.72 9.67 -2.05
CA GLN A 34 -28.25 8.37 -1.63
C GLN A 34 -28.23 8.14 -0.10
N ILE A 35 -27.22 8.65 0.60
CA ILE A 35 -27.16 8.57 2.08
C ILE A 35 -28.29 9.38 2.73
N PHE A 36 -28.58 10.58 2.21
CA PHE A 36 -29.67 11.42 2.71
C PHE A 36 -31.04 10.81 2.38
N SER A 37 -31.23 10.32 1.15
CA SER A 37 -32.45 9.60 0.78
C SER A 37 -32.69 8.40 1.68
N GLY A 38 -31.66 7.58 1.92
CA GLY A 38 -31.75 6.43 2.82
C GLY A 38 -32.02 6.81 4.28
N LEU A 39 -31.49 7.94 4.76
CA LEU A 39 -31.84 8.48 6.08
C LEU A 39 -33.33 8.86 6.15
N CYS A 40 -33.84 9.58 5.15
CA CYS A 40 -35.25 9.97 5.08
C CYS A 40 -36.18 8.75 5.02
N GLU A 41 -35.84 7.73 4.23
CA GLU A 41 -36.60 6.48 4.16
C GLU A 41 -36.72 5.80 5.52
N ILE A 42 -35.62 5.77 6.28
CA ILE A 42 -35.64 5.18 7.63
C ILE A 42 -36.50 6.00 8.59
N PHE A 43 -36.44 7.33 8.54
CA PHE A 43 -37.32 8.16 9.35
C PHE A 43 -38.79 7.93 9.03
N VAL A 44 -39.15 7.85 7.74
CA VAL A 44 -40.52 7.55 7.31
C VAL A 44 -40.97 6.19 7.85
N GLU A 45 -40.15 5.14 7.70
CA GLU A 45 -40.47 3.80 8.20
C GLU A 45 -40.60 3.76 9.73
N MET A 46 -39.72 4.45 10.46
CA MET A 46 -39.79 4.55 11.92
C MET A 46 -41.09 5.23 12.36
N THR A 47 -41.46 6.35 11.72
CA THR A 47 -42.70 7.08 12.03
C THR A 47 -43.93 6.25 11.71
N ASN A 48 -43.97 5.57 10.56
CA ASN A 48 -45.09 4.69 10.19
C ASN A 48 -45.30 3.59 11.23
N ARG A 49 -44.23 2.94 11.69
CA ARG A 49 -44.33 1.90 12.73
C ARG A 49 -44.84 2.43 14.05
N ILE A 50 -44.37 3.61 14.47
CA ILE A 50 -44.85 4.26 15.70
C ILE A 50 -46.35 4.56 15.59
N ASN A 51 -46.80 5.09 14.45
CA ASN A 51 -48.22 5.37 14.19
C ASN A 51 -49.07 4.09 14.18
N GLU A 52 -48.50 2.96 13.76
CA GLU A 52 -49.13 1.64 13.78
C GLU A 52 -49.04 0.91 15.14
N GLY A 53 -48.43 1.54 16.16
CA GLY A 53 -48.21 0.92 17.48
C GLY A 53 -47.20 -0.25 17.47
N LYS A 54 -46.39 -0.36 16.42
CA LYS A 54 -45.37 -1.41 16.26
C LYS A 54 -44.04 -0.98 16.87
N GLY A 55 -43.28 -1.96 17.36
CA GLY A 55 -41.91 -1.73 17.79
C GLY A 55 -40.94 -1.48 16.63
N LEU A 56 -39.81 -0.85 16.93
CA LEU A 56 -38.76 -0.47 15.96
C LEU A 56 -37.78 -1.62 15.63
N GLN A 57 -38.11 -2.86 15.99
CA GLN A 57 -37.26 -4.01 15.71
C GLN A 57 -37.35 -4.42 14.23
N ASN A 58 -36.28 -4.97 13.64
CA ASN A 58 -36.26 -5.49 12.26
C ASN A 58 -36.57 -4.45 11.16
N ILE A 59 -36.17 -3.20 11.36
CA ILE A 59 -36.16 -2.20 10.28
C ILE A 59 -35.08 -2.57 9.25
N ARG A 60 -35.44 -2.53 7.97
CA ARG A 60 -34.50 -2.75 6.86
C ARG A 60 -33.87 -1.41 6.49
N TYR A 61 -32.54 -1.35 6.53
CA TYR A 61 -31.80 -0.15 6.15
C TYR A 61 -31.37 -0.25 4.69
N PRO A 62 -31.52 0.82 3.89
CA PRO A 62 -30.94 0.93 2.55
C PRO A 62 -29.44 0.67 2.57
N GLU A 63 -28.92 0.03 1.54
CA GLU A 63 -27.53 -0.45 1.51
C GLU A 63 -26.52 0.69 1.68
N GLN A 64 -26.67 1.78 0.92
CA GLN A 64 -25.74 2.90 0.95
C GLN A 64 -25.74 3.62 2.30
N PHE A 65 -26.92 3.76 2.91
CA PHE A 65 -27.03 4.29 4.27
C PHE A 65 -26.41 3.32 5.29
N SER A 66 -26.64 2.01 5.15
CA SER A 66 -26.04 0.99 6.01
C SER A 66 -24.50 0.97 5.92
N ASN A 67 -23.95 1.14 4.71
CA ASN A 67 -22.50 1.25 4.48
C ASN A 67 -21.94 2.52 5.14
N PHE A 68 -22.63 3.65 4.99
CA PHE A 68 -22.27 4.90 5.68
C PHE A 68 -22.26 4.75 7.20
N LEU A 69 -23.30 4.17 7.80
CA LEU A 69 -23.36 3.92 9.26
C LEU A 69 -22.22 3.00 9.71
N THR A 70 -21.88 1.97 8.91
CA THR A 70 -20.80 1.04 9.21
C THR A 70 -19.45 1.74 9.21
N VAL A 71 -19.21 2.65 8.25
CA VAL A 71 -17.97 3.42 8.21
C VAL A 71 -17.91 4.40 9.37
N LEU A 72 -18.98 5.17 9.62
CA LEU A 72 -19.03 6.13 10.73
C LEU A 72 -18.76 5.43 12.08
N ALA A 73 -19.38 4.28 12.31
CA ALA A 73 -19.14 3.45 13.49
C ALA A 73 -17.74 2.81 13.54
N SER A 74 -17.08 2.64 12.40
CA SER A 74 -15.72 2.11 12.33
C SER A 74 -14.68 3.20 12.56
N SER A 75 -14.91 4.41 12.04
CA SER A 75 -14.05 5.57 12.26
C SER A 75 -14.11 6.06 13.71
N SER A 76 -15.31 6.23 14.27
CA SER A 76 -15.48 6.65 15.67
C SER A 76 -16.79 6.12 16.24
N PRO A 77 -16.75 5.08 17.10
CA PRO A 77 -17.93 4.58 17.80
C PRO A 77 -18.63 5.64 18.65
N GLN A 78 -17.87 6.60 19.20
CA GLN A 78 -18.40 7.70 20.01
C GLN A 78 -19.17 8.70 19.15
N THR A 79 -18.60 9.12 18.03
CA THR A 79 -19.27 10.00 17.06
C THR A 79 -20.51 9.32 16.48
N TYR A 80 -20.42 8.01 16.20
CA TYR A 80 -21.57 7.22 15.79
C TYR A 80 -22.67 7.16 16.85
N ALA A 81 -22.34 7.04 18.13
CA ALA A 81 -23.33 7.05 19.20
C ALA A 81 -24.07 8.40 19.26
N ILE A 82 -23.37 9.52 19.07
CA ILE A 82 -23.98 10.85 18.96
C ILE A 82 -24.90 10.92 17.74
N PHE A 83 -24.43 10.45 16.58
CA PHE A 83 -25.23 10.40 15.35
C PHE A 83 -26.49 9.55 15.56
N GLN A 84 -26.36 8.34 16.08
CA GLN A 84 -27.46 7.41 16.32
C GLN A 84 -28.48 7.95 17.33
N LYS A 85 -28.03 8.73 18.33
CA LYS A 85 -28.93 9.34 19.33
C LYS A 85 -29.80 10.45 18.74
N ASN A 86 -29.26 11.23 17.80
CA ASN A 86 -29.95 12.39 17.23
C ASN A 86 -30.67 12.08 15.91
N LEU A 87 -30.25 11.02 15.22
CA LEU A 87 -30.78 10.60 13.93
C LEU A 87 -31.25 9.13 14.02
N ALA A 88 -31.39 8.46 12.87
CA ALA A 88 -31.68 7.04 12.82
C ALA A 88 -30.41 6.23 12.52
N GLY A 89 -30.27 5.07 13.17
CA GLY A 89 -29.12 4.20 12.93
C GLY A 89 -29.24 2.83 13.58
N ARG A 90 -28.52 1.86 13.01
CA ARG A 90 -28.41 0.50 13.56
C ARG A 90 -27.70 0.51 14.91
N THR A 91 -27.99 -0.45 15.77
CA THR A 91 -27.17 -0.64 16.98
C THR A 91 -25.75 -1.07 16.61
N ILE A 92 -24.76 -0.70 17.44
CA ILE A 92 -23.37 -1.14 17.25
C ILE A 92 -23.27 -2.67 17.19
N ARG A 93 -24.08 -3.37 17.99
CA ARG A 93 -24.17 -4.84 17.96
C ARG A 93 -24.60 -5.34 16.58
N ASN A 94 -25.63 -4.75 15.99
CA ASN A 94 -26.09 -5.16 14.66
C ASN A 94 -25.04 -4.90 13.58
N ILE A 95 -24.34 -3.76 13.63
CA ILE A 95 -23.23 -3.46 12.71
C ILE A 95 -22.08 -4.48 12.88
N ARG A 96 -21.77 -4.91 14.10
CA ARG A 96 -20.75 -5.96 14.34
C ARG A 96 -21.17 -7.31 13.73
N VAL A 97 -22.44 -7.70 13.88
CA VAL A 97 -22.98 -8.93 13.29
C VAL A 97 -22.91 -8.88 11.76
N GLN A 98 -23.31 -7.77 11.15
CA GLN A 98 -23.22 -7.60 9.68
C GLN A 98 -21.79 -7.72 9.17
N ARG A 99 -20.82 -7.13 9.89
CA ARG A 99 -19.40 -7.26 9.54
C ARG A 99 -18.93 -8.71 9.60
N ALA A 100 -19.29 -9.43 10.66
CA ALA A 100 -18.92 -10.83 10.84
C ALA A 100 -19.58 -11.75 9.80
N GLN A 101 -20.80 -11.43 9.36
CA GLN A 101 -21.54 -12.20 8.35
C GLN A 101 -21.21 -11.80 6.91
N SER A 102 -20.39 -10.77 6.71
CA SER A 102 -20.05 -10.34 5.37
C SER A 102 -19.12 -11.34 4.69
N ASP A 103 -19.24 -11.52 3.38
CA ASP A 103 -18.26 -12.24 2.54
C ASP A 103 -16.84 -11.64 2.65
N LEU A 104 -16.71 -10.49 3.32
CA LEU A 104 -15.48 -9.76 3.57
C LEU A 104 -14.74 -10.21 4.84
N ALA A 105 -15.35 -11.05 5.68
CA ALA A 105 -14.73 -11.62 6.87
C ALA A 105 -13.67 -12.68 6.52
N ILE A 106 -12.59 -12.68 7.28
CA ILE A 106 -11.51 -13.67 7.18
C ILE A 106 -11.75 -14.73 8.26
N ASP A 107 -12.20 -15.90 7.84
CA ASP A 107 -12.47 -17.05 8.72
C ASP A 107 -11.20 -17.85 9.01
N ASN A 108 -10.21 -17.76 8.12
CA ASN A 108 -8.88 -18.32 8.32
C ASN A 108 -7.85 -17.26 7.90
N PRO A 109 -7.01 -16.74 8.82
CA PRO A 109 -6.04 -15.71 8.48
C PRO A 109 -4.83 -16.23 7.69
N SER A 110 -4.63 -17.54 7.57
CA SER A 110 -3.56 -18.10 6.75
C SER A 110 -3.82 -17.90 5.26
N ILE A 111 -2.77 -18.05 4.44
CA ILE A 111 -2.94 -18.21 3.00
C ILE A 111 -3.52 -19.61 2.76
N CYS A 112 -4.76 -19.67 2.28
CA CYS A 112 -5.48 -20.93 2.12
C CYS A 112 -6.39 -20.91 0.89
N PHE A 113 -6.89 -22.10 0.55
CA PHE A 113 -7.76 -22.34 -0.60
C PHE A 113 -9.02 -21.46 -0.55
N GLU A 114 -9.66 -21.36 0.62
CA GLU A 114 -10.91 -20.63 0.82
C GLU A 114 -10.73 -19.13 0.56
N ASN A 115 -9.61 -18.55 1.01
CA ASN A 115 -9.33 -17.13 0.79
C ASN A 115 -9.07 -16.83 -0.69
N MET A 116 -8.35 -17.71 -1.39
CA MET A 116 -8.16 -17.57 -2.83
C MET A 116 -9.47 -17.78 -3.62
N ALA A 117 -10.33 -18.72 -3.19
CA ALA A 117 -11.65 -18.93 -3.76
C ALA A 117 -12.54 -17.69 -3.60
N LYS A 118 -12.54 -17.06 -2.41
CA LYS A 118 -13.23 -15.79 -2.15
C LYS A 118 -12.73 -14.68 -3.08
N PHE A 119 -11.43 -14.61 -3.33
CA PHE A 119 -10.87 -13.65 -4.27
C PHE A 119 -11.30 -13.95 -5.72
N ARG A 120 -11.28 -15.20 -6.19
CA ARG A 120 -11.81 -15.55 -7.52
C ARG A 120 -13.29 -15.23 -7.66
N LYS A 121 -14.10 -15.52 -6.63
CA LYS A 121 -15.53 -15.15 -6.60
C LYS A 121 -15.70 -13.63 -6.73
N PHE A 122 -14.87 -12.86 -6.05
CA PHE A 122 -14.84 -11.40 -6.18
C PHE A 122 -14.51 -10.96 -7.61
N LEU A 123 -13.45 -11.50 -8.22
CA LEU A 123 -13.10 -11.18 -9.61
C LEU A 123 -14.24 -11.49 -10.59
N ASN A 124 -14.89 -12.64 -10.44
CA ASN A 124 -16.06 -13.02 -11.26
C ASN A 124 -17.22 -12.03 -11.08
N SER A 125 -17.45 -11.52 -9.86
CA SER A 125 -18.54 -10.56 -9.58
C SER A 125 -18.37 -9.21 -10.28
N ILE A 126 -17.13 -8.83 -10.59
CA ILE A 126 -16.80 -7.61 -11.35
C ILE A 126 -16.46 -7.91 -12.82
N ASN A 127 -16.66 -9.15 -13.27
CA ASN A 127 -16.32 -9.63 -14.61
C ASN A 127 -14.86 -9.31 -15.01
N TYR A 128 -13.93 -9.55 -14.10
CA TYR A 128 -12.50 -9.27 -14.30
C TYR A 128 -11.68 -10.56 -14.42
N ASP A 129 -10.86 -10.63 -15.46
CA ASP A 129 -9.93 -11.75 -15.74
C ASP A 129 -8.55 -11.23 -16.19
N GLY A 130 -8.22 -9.98 -15.85
CA GLY A 130 -6.96 -9.33 -16.19
C GLY A 130 -5.84 -9.59 -15.16
N PRO A 131 -4.72 -8.85 -15.27
CA PRO A 131 -3.57 -9.04 -14.39
C PRO A 131 -3.87 -8.65 -12.93
N ILE A 132 -3.25 -9.34 -11.98
CA ILE A 132 -3.33 -9.06 -10.55
C ILE A 132 -1.94 -8.64 -10.06
N ALA A 133 -1.90 -7.56 -9.28
CA ALA A 133 -0.73 -7.16 -8.52
C ALA A 133 -0.83 -7.76 -7.11
N ALA A 134 0.11 -8.64 -6.76
CA ALA A 134 0.29 -9.10 -5.40
C ALA A 134 1.28 -8.17 -4.67
N SER A 135 1.13 -8.04 -3.37
CA SER A 135 2.10 -7.36 -2.52
C SER A 135 2.24 -8.03 -1.16
N SER A 136 3.43 -7.98 -0.59
CA SER A 136 3.68 -8.47 0.76
C SER A 136 4.58 -7.51 1.52
N ASP A 137 4.29 -7.37 2.81
CA ASP A 137 5.07 -6.55 3.74
C ASP A 137 4.89 -7.09 5.16
N ASN A 138 5.83 -6.80 6.03
CA ASN A 138 5.85 -7.26 7.41
C ASN A 138 5.92 -6.10 8.38
N THR A 139 5.29 -6.27 9.53
CA THR A 139 5.28 -5.22 10.53
C THR A 139 5.34 -5.76 11.93
N LYS A 140 5.86 -4.96 12.86
CA LYS A 140 6.01 -5.35 14.27
C LYS A 140 4.64 -5.40 14.97
N LEU A 141 4.49 -6.40 15.84
CA LEU A 141 3.34 -6.59 16.73
C LEU A 141 3.68 -6.25 18.18
N GLU A 142 2.64 -5.98 18.97
CA GLU A 142 2.69 -6.18 20.42
C GLU A 142 2.62 -7.69 20.72
N GLU A 143 3.67 -8.23 21.34
CA GLU A 143 3.82 -9.66 21.65
C GLU A 143 2.79 -10.11 22.71
N LYS A 144 1.67 -10.70 22.28
CA LYS A 144 0.61 -11.13 23.21
C LYS A 144 -0.22 -12.28 22.65
N LEU A 145 -0.49 -13.27 23.50
CA LEU A 145 -1.44 -14.34 23.21
C LEU A 145 -2.86 -13.92 23.62
N ARG A 146 -3.85 -14.23 22.77
CA ARG A 146 -5.27 -14.05 23.11
C ARG A 146 -6.11 -15.19 22.57
N TYR A 147 -7.06 -15.65 23.38
CA TYR A 147 -8.09 -16.58 22.91
C TYR A 147 -9.09 -15.86 22.00
N SER A 148 -9.39 -16.46 20.85
CA SER A 148 -10.44 -16.01 19.93
C SER A 148 -11.60 -16.98 19.94
N ALA A 149 -12.76 -16.52 20.38
CA ALA A 149 -13.99 -17.30 20.35
C ALA A 149 -14.54 -17.47 18.92
N SER A 150 -14.17 -16.60 17.96
CA SER A 150 -14.60 -16.76 16.57
C SER A 150 -13.82 -17.83 15.83
N LEU A 151 -12.54 -18.00 16.18
CA LEU A 151 -11.66 -19.02 15.57
C LEU A 151 -11.50 -20.26 16.45
N ASN A 152 -12.05 -20.25 17.67
CA ASN A 152 -11.79 -21.23 18.73
C ASN A 152 -10.31 -21.57 18.86
N ALA A 153 -9.45 -20.56 18.87
CA ALA A 153 -8.00 -20.73 18.84
C ALA A 153 -7.27 -19.69 19.71
N ILE A 154 -6.06 -20.05 20.14
CA ILE A 154 -5.11 -19.12 20.74
C ILE A 154 -4.35 -18.41 19.61
N LEU A 155 -4.55 -17.09 19.54
CA LEU A 155 -3.96 -16.20 18.55
C LEU A 155 -2.69 -15.54 19.09
N GLY A 156 -1.84 -15.05 18.19
CA GLY A 156 -0.57 -14.40 18.52
C GLY A 156 0.62 -15.36 18.61
N SER A 157 0.46 -16.59 18.11
CA SER A 157 1.55 -17.55 17.96
C SER A 157 1.96 -17.72 16.50
N VAL A 158 3.22 -18.09 16.26
CA VAL A 158 3.73 -18.52 14.95
C VAL A 158 3.40 -19.98 14.62
N LEU A 159 2.83 -20.74 15.56
CA LEU A 159 2.39 -22.11 15.29
C LEU A 159 1.20 -22.10 14.30
N PRO A 160 1.05 -23.15 13.48
CA PRO A 160 -0.13 -23.32 12.62
C PRO A 160 -1.42 -23.21 13.42
N LEU A 161 -2.46 -22.62 12.82
CA LEU A 161 -3.75 -22.40 13.49
C LEU A 161 -4.34 -23.70 14.04
N GLN A 162 -4.15 -24.82 13.34
CA GLN A 162 -4.61 -26.15 13.73
C GLN A 162 -4.01 -26.61 15.07
N GLU A 163 -2.79 -26.18 15.39
CA GLU A 163 -2.10 -26.51 16.64
C GLU A 163 -2.49 -25.61 17.81
N THR A 164 -3.18 -24.50 17.51
CA THR A 164 -3.66 -23.55 18.53
C THR A 164 -5.18 -23.59 18.70
N LEU A 165 -5.88 -24.48 17.99
CA LEU A 165 -7.30 -24.76 18.19
C LEU A 165 -7.54 -25.27 19.60
N VAL A 166 -8.59 -24.75 20.22
CA VAL A 166 -9.03 -25.08 21.58
C VAL A 166 -10.37 -25.79 21.46
N SER A 167 -10.38 -27.09 21.75
CA SER A 167 -11.62 -27.88 21.76
C SER A 167 -12.30 -27.85 23.12
N SER A 168 -11.53 -27.66 24.19
CA SER A 168 -12.02 -27.56 25.57
C SER A 168 -11.23 -26.52 26.38
N TYR A 169 -11.87 -25.94 27.41
CA TYR A 169 -11.23 -24.90 28.24
C TYR A 169 -9.94 -25.36 28.91
N ASN A 170 -9.83 -26.66 29.24
CA ASN A 170 -8.66 -27.24 29.90
C ASN A 170 -7.43 -27.31 28.98
N GLU A 171 -7.61 -27.25 27.66
CA GLU A 171 -6.50 -27.27 26.69
C GLU A 171 -5.79 -25.92 26.60
N ILE A 172 -6.43 -24.82 27.01
CA ILE A 172 -5.89 -23.46 26.89
C ILE A 172 -4.51 -23.38 27.56
N ASP A 173 -4.40 -23.81 28.82
CA ASP A 173 -3.14 -23.77 29.56
C ASP A 173 -2.05 -24.66 28.92
N THR A 174 -2.45 -25.81 28.37
CA THR A 174 -1.54 -26.73 27.69
C THR A 174 -0.99 -26.12 26.41
N ILE A 175 -1.85 -25.51 25.60
CA ILE A 175 -1.47 -24.84 24.35
C ILE A 175 -0.61 -23.61 24.65
N VAL A 176 -0.96 -22.78 25.65
CA VAL A 176 -0.14 -21.63 26.06
C VAL A 176 1.25 -22.09 26.51
N LYS A 177 1.34 -23.12 27.35
CA LYS A 177 2.64 -23.69 27.79
C LYS A 177 3.44 -24.23 26.62
N LYS A 178 2.80 -24.91 25.65
CA LYS A 178 3.44 -25.37 24.41
C LYS A 178 4.00 -24.20 23.59
N ILE A 179 3.23 -23.13 23.42
CA ILE A 179 3.67 -21.92 22.69
C ILE A 179 4.88 -21.29 23.38
N GLN A 180 4.83 -21.16 24.72
CA GLN A 180 5.91 -20.60 25.52
C GLN A 180 7.18 -21.47 25.45
N ALA A 181 7.04 -22.79 25.60
CA ALA A 181 8.16 -23.73 25.53
C ALA A 181 8.88 -23.69 24.17
N ASN A 182 8.15 -23.43 23.09
CA ASN A 182 8.70 -23.32 21.73
C ASN A 182 9.15 -21.90 21.35
N ASN A 183 9.11 -20.92 22.27
CA ASN A 183 9.35 -19.50 21.98
C ASN A 183 8.53 -18.98 20.78
N ALA A 184 7.29 -19.46 20.68
CA ALA A 184 6.46 -19.29 19.49
C ALA A 184 5.47 -18.12 19.58
N ILE A 185 5.70 -17.14 20.46
CA ILE A 185 4.91 -15.89 20.53
C ILE A 185 5.38 -14.99 19.39
N ALA A 186 4.43 -14.56 18.55
CA ALA A 186 4.70 -13.79 17.34
C ALA A 186 5.19 -12.37 17.67
N LYS A 187 6.28 -11.97 17.03
CA LYS A 187 6.88 -10.63 17.14
C LYS A 187 6.52 -9.70 15.98
N TYR A 188 6.22 -10.31 14.84
CA TYR A 188 5.93 -9.64 13.58
C TYR A 188 4.74 -10.31 12.90
N VAL A 189 4.17 -9.62 11.92
CA VAL A 189 3.08 -10.12 11.09
C VAL A 189 3.22 -9.67 9.65
N ARG A 190 3.20 -10.64 8.75
CA ARG A 190 3.24 -10.40 7.31
C ARG A 190 1.83 -10.36 6.76
N VAL A 191 1.51 -9.31 6.03
CA VAL A 191 0.27 -9.25 5.24
C VAL A 191 0.58 -9.63 3.80
N TYR A 192 -0.33 -10.36 3.18
CA TYR A 192 -0.31 -10.64 1.76
C TYR A 192 -1.59 -10.10 1.14
N ILE A 193 -1.45 -9.20 0.16
CA ILE A 193 -2.56 -8.49 -0.46
C ILE A 193 -2.57 -8.76 -1.95
N LEU A 194 -3.77 -8.97 -2.51
CA LEU A 194 -4.00 -9.05 -3.95
C LEU A 194 -4.81 -7.82 -4.38
N GLN A 195 -4.41 -7.19 -5.46
CA GLN A 195 -5.03 -5.99 -6.00
C GLN A 195 -5.24 -6.11 -7.49
N VAL A 196 -6.42 -5.69 -7.94
CA VAL A 196 -6.66 -5.40 -9.36
C VAL A 196 -5.97 -4.07 -9.66
N PRO A 197 -4.96 -4.00 -10.55
CA PRO A 197 -4.13 -2.82 -10.78
C PRO A 197 -4.84 -1.78 -11.66
N ILE A 198 -6.09 -1.46 -11.33
CA ILE A 198 -6.89 -0.38 -11.92
C ILE A 198 -7.57 0.44 -10.81
N PRO A 199 -7.87 1.73 -11.03
CA PRO A 199 -8.46 2.58 -10.01
C PRO A 199 -9.85 2.07 -9.59
N LYS A 200 -10.26 2.45 -8.37
CA LYS A 200 -11.60 2.17 -7.79
C LYS A 200 -11.91 0.71 -7.49
N VAL A 201 -10.95 -0.21 -7.64
CA VAL A 201 -11.06 -1.57 -7.10
C VAL A 201 -10.25 -1.70 -5.81
N PRO A 202 -10.89 -2.03 -4.67
CA PRO A 202 -10.20 -2.11 -3.39
C PRO A 202 -9.28 -3.33 -3.31
N PRO A 203 -8.16 -3.23 -2.57
CA PRO A 203 -7.27 -4.38 -2.32
C PRO A 203 -7.95 -5.46 -1.47
N PHE A 204 -7.55 -6.71 -1.69
CA PHE A 204 -8.02 -7.89 -0.98
C PHE A 204 -6.91 -8.46 -0.09
N VAL A 205 -7.13 -8.50 1.22
CA VAL A 205 -6.22 -9.18 2.15
C VAL A 205 -6.38 -10.69 1.99
N LEU A 206 -5.37 -11.35 1.41
CA LEU A 206 -5.35 -12.79 1.18
C LEU A 206 -4.94 -13.56 2.44
N GLY A 207 -3.99 -13.03 3.20
CA GLY A 207 -3.49 -13.68 4.42
C GLY A 207 -2.74 -12.73 5.34
N ILE A 208 -2.72 -13.10 6.62
CA ILE A 208 -2.04 -12.43 7.73
C ILE A 208 -1.25 -13.48 8.52
N ILE A 209 0.05 -13.56 8.26
CA ILE A 209 0.94 -14.61 8.72
C ILE A 209 1.81 -14.12 9.89
N PRO A 210 1.60 -14.60 11.13
CA PRO A 210 2.45 -14.27 12.26
C PRO A 210 3.85 -14.88 12.10
N ASN A 211 4.90 -14.15 12.47
CA ASN A 211 6.28 -14.62 12.39
C ASN A 211 7.17 -14.00 13.48
N ASN A 212 8.35 -14.59 13.68
CA ASN A 212 9.35 -14.14 14.67
C ASN A 212 10.58 -13.48 14.05
N SER A 213 10.88 -13.84 12.83
CA SER A 213 11.96 -13.30 12.04
C SER A 213 11.62 -13.47 10.56
N GLU A 214 12.27 -12.68 9.74
CA GLU A 214 12.22 -12.87 8.29
C GLU A 214 13.45 -13.63 7.83
N ASN A 215 13.22 -14.73 7.13
CA ASN A 215 14.27 -15.38 6.35
C ASN A 215 13.79 -15.57 4.91
N VAL A 216 14.76 -15.75 4.02
CA VAL A 216 14.51 -15.82 2.57
C VAL A 216 13.63 -17.02 2.22
N SER A 217 13.80 -18.14 2.92
CA SER A 217 13.07 -19.39 2.66
C SER A 217 11.59 -19.24 2.97
N ASP A 218 11.25 -18.65 4.12
CA ASP A 218 9.85 -18.49 4.53
C ASP A 218 9.11 -17.53 3.59
N VAL A 219 9.74 -16.41 3.23
CA VAL A 219 9.14 -15.45 2.27
C VAL A 219 8.97 -16.08 0.89
N TYR A 220 9.94 -16.87 0.44
CA TYR A 220 9.86 -17.61 -0.81
C TYR A 220 8.73 -18.64 -0.80
N GLU A 221 8.60 -19.45 0.26
CA GLU A 221 7.52 -20.45 0.37
C GLU A 221 6.13 -19.80 0.45
N ILE A 222 6.01 -18.64 1.10
CA ILE A 222 4.78 -17.84 1.08
C ILE A 222 4.42 -17.43 -0.36
N HIS A 223 5.36 -16.88 -1.12
CA HIS A 223 5.12 -16.51 -2.52
C HIS A 223 4.75 -17.73 -3.38
N LYS A 224 5.46 -18.84 -3.20
CA LYS A 224 5.20 -20.08 -3.93
C LYS A 224 3.80 -20.63 -3.63
N GLN A 225 3.39 -20.68 -2.37
CA GLN A 225 2.05 -21.11 -1.97
C GLN A 225 0.95 -20.25 -2.64
N VAL A 226 1.14 -18.94 -2.71
CA VAL A 226 0.21 -18.03 -3.41
C VAL A 226 0.13 -18.34 -4.90
N LEU A 227 1.27 -18.58 -5.55
CA LEU A 227 1.34 -18.89 -6.98
C LEU A 227 0.71 -20.26 -7.30
N GLU A 228 0.88 -21.26 -6.44
CA GLU A 228 0.23 -22.57 -6.55
C GLU A 228 -1.31 -22.44 -6.46
N LEU A 229 -1.80 -21.69 -5.47
CA LEU A 229 -3.23 -21.39 -5.34
C LEU A 229 -3.75 -20.57 -6.54
N ALA A 230 -3.00 -19.57 -6.98
CA ALA A 230 -3.36 -18.76 -8.14
C ALA A 230 -3.46 -19.61 -9.41
N SER A 231 -2.53 -20.54 -9.62
CA SER A 231 -2.57 -21.49 -10.74
C SER A 231 -3.82 -22.36 -10.70
N HIS A 232 -4.18 -22.89 -9.52
CA HIS A 232 -5.40 -23.69 -9.34
C HIS A 232 -6.66 -22.91 -9.71
N PHE A 233 -6.77 -21.66 -9.26
CA PHE A 233 -7.94 -20.80 -9.51
C PHE A 233 -7.88 -20.04 -10.84
N LYS A 234 -6.83 -20.23 -11.65
CA LYS A 234 -6.56 -19.47 -12.88
C LYS A 234 -6.61 -17.97 -12.63
N ILE A 235 -5.83 -17.51 -11.66
CA ILE A 235 -5.70 -16.10 -11.31
C ILE A 235 -4.36 -15.60 -11.83
N HIS A 236 -4.44 -14.54 -12.64
CA HIS A 236 -3.33 -14.01 -13.41
C HIS A 236 -2.46 -13.04 -12.59
N ILE A 237 -1.72 -13.55 -11.61
CA ILE A 237 -0.73 -12.72 -10.88
C ILE A 237 0.35 -12.31 -11.86
N LEU A 238 0.49 -11.00 -12.12
CA LEU A 238 1.53 -10.44 -13.00
C LEU A 238 2.74 -9.96 -12.20
N SER A 239 2.52 -9.44 -11.00
CA SER A 239 3.61 -8.88 -10.19
C SER A 239 3.50 -9.20 -8.71
N ILE A 240 4.65 -9.21 -8.03
CA ILE A 240 4.75 -9.34 -6.57
C ILE A 240 5.58 -8.19 -6.02
N GLY A 241 4.94 -7.18 -5.43
CA GLY A 241 5.55 -6.01 -4.81
C GLY A 241 6.03 -6.26 -3.37
N ALA A 242 7.19 -5.72 -2.99
CA ALA A 242 7.77 -5.85 -1.64
C ALA A 242 8.59 -4.59 -1.26
N ASP A 243 8.89 -4.38 0.02
CA ASP A 243 9.48 -3.12 0.55
C ASP A 243 10.94 -2.89 0.14
N GLY A 244 11.61 -3.92 -0.39
CA GLY A 244 13.00 -3.84 -0.84
C GLY A 244 14.04 -4.19 0.22
N ALA A 245 13.63 -4.76 1.36
CA ALA A 245 14.54 -5.34 2.33
C ALA A 245 15.34 -6.49 1.70
N SER A 246 16.58 -6.67 2.19
CA SER A 246 17.51 -7.64 1.59
C SER A 246 16.99 -9.07 1.57
N VAL A 247 16.15 -9.46 2.54
CA VAL A 247 15.51 -10.78 2.60
C VAL A 247 14.45 -10.92 1.51
N GLU A 248 13.60 -9.91 1.34
CA GLU A 248 12.54 -9.89 0.34
C GLU A 248 13.10 -9.86 -1.08
N ILE A 249 14.11 -9.03 -1.35
CA ILE A 249 14.75 -8.98 -2.68
C ILE A 249 15.33 -10.35 -3.06
N LYS A 250 15.97 -11.04 -2.11
CA LYS A 250 16.50 -12.39 -2.36
C LYS A 250 15.38 -13.38 -2.64
N ALA A 251 14.29 -13.35 -1.88
CA ALA A 251 13.13 -14.20 -2.11
C ALA A 251 12.49 -13.93 -3.48
N GLN A 252 12.34 -12.65 -3.85
CA GLN A 252 11.87 -12.22 -5.17
C GLN A 252 12.78 -12.71 -6.30
N LYS A 253 14.11 -12.59 -6.15
CA LYS A 253 15.08 -13.15 -7.11
C LYS A 253 14.92 -14.67 -7.25
N ASN A 254 14.69 -15.40 -6.17
CA ASN A 254 14.42 -16.84 -6.23
C ASN A 254 13.12 -17.14 -6.99
N ILE A 255 12.05 -16.36 -6.79
CA ILE A 255 10.81 -16.50 -7.57
C ILE A 255 11.06 -16.26 -9.07
N MET A 256 11.80 -15.20 -9.42
CA MET A 256 12.17 -14.88 -10.80
C MET A 256 13.03 -15.95 -11.47
N GLN A 257 13.66 -16.83 -10.69
CA GLN A 257 14.52 -17.92 -11.15
C GLN A 257 13.81 -19.29 -11.16
N ILE A 258 12.52 -19.37 -10.81
CA ILE A 258 11.77 -20.62 -10.84
C ILE A 258 11.91 -21.26 -12.23
N ASN A 259 12.30 -22.54 -12.23
CA ASN A 259 12.39 -23.30 -13.46
C ASN A 259 10.98 -23.64 -13.96
N THR A 260 10.62 -23.04 -15.09
CA THR A 260 9.34 -23.24 -15.78
C THR A 260 9.63 -23.72 -17.20
N GLU A 261 8.68 -24.44 -17.81
CA GLU A 261 8.81 -24.89 -19.21
C GLU A 261 8.93 -23.72 -20.18
N THR A 262 8.27 -22.61 -19.86
CA THR A 262 8.23 -21.38 -20.65
C THR A 262 8.78 -20.21 -19.85
N LYS A 263 9.63 -19.40 -20.47
CA LYS A 263 10.12 -18.13 -19.93
C LYS A 263 9.83 -17.01 -20.92
N LEU A 264 9.52 -15.84 -20.38
CA LEU A 264 9.52 -14.62 -21.16
C LEU A 264 10.96 -14.11 -21.19
N GLU A 265 11.53 -13.89 -22.36
CA GLU A 265 12.90 -13.43 -22.52
C GLU A 265 12.96 -12.20 -23.42
N PHE A 266 13.80 -11.25 -23.02
CA PHE A 266 14.16 -10.10 -23.82
C PHE A 266 15.68 -10.04 -23.93
N ASN A 267 16.17 -10.15 -25.15
CA ASN A 267 17.59 -10.14 -25.46
C ASN A 267 17.89 -9.01 -26.44
N ASP A 268 18.77 -8.09 -26.03
CA ASP A 268 19.36 -7.06 -26.89
C ASP A 268 20.88 -7.27 -26.89
N GLU A 269 21.41 -7.71 -28.03
CA GLU A 269 22.83 -8.02 -28.18
C GLU A 269 23.70 -6.75 -28.24
N LEU A 270 23.16 -5.66 -28.81
CA LEU A 270 23.88 -4.40 -29.00
C LEU A 270 24.30 -3.79 -27.66
N TYR A 271 23.40 -3.81 -26.69
CA TYR A 271 23.62 -3.25 -25.35
C TYR A 271 23.88 -4.32 -24.29
N ASN A 272 23.99 -5.59 -24.69
CA ASN A 272 24.17 -6.75 -23.82
C ASN A 272 23.14 -6.78 -22.66
N ILE A 273 21.87 -6.63 -23.03
CA ILE A 273 20.74 -6.69 -22.10
C ILE A 273 20.09 -8.06 -22.27
N LYS A 274 20.01 -8.82 -21.18
CA LYS A 274 19.36 -10.13 -21.13
C LYS A 274 18.45 -10.14 -19.91
N LEU A 275 17.15 -10.01 -20.16
CA LEU A 275 16.12 -10.00 -19.14
C LEU A 275 15.25 -11.23 -19.33
N HIS A 276 14.84 -11.85 -18.23
CA HIS A 276 13.87 -12.93 -18.29
C HIS A 276 13.00 -12.96 -17.04
N CYS A 277 11.81 -13.52 -17.19
CA CYS A 277 10.94 -13.86 -16.08
C CYS A 277 10.24 -15.20 -16.34
N PRO A 278 9.85 -15.94 -15.28
CA PRO A 278 9.22 -17.24 -15.43
C PRO A 278 7.76 -17.05 -15.87
N VAL A 279 7.28 -17.94 -16.73
CA VAL A 279 5.85 -18.02 -17.08
C VAL A 279 5.28 -19.24 -16.39
N ILE A 280 4.45 -19.00 -15.38
CA ILE A 280 3.86 -20.07 -14.55
C ILE A 280 2.57 -20.57 -15.21
N PRO A 281 2.40 -21.90 -15.39
CA PRO A 281 1.18 -22.47 -15.96
C PRO A 281 -0.09 -21.98 -15.25
N ASN A 282 -1.10 -21.60 -16.03
CA ASN A 282 -2.39 -21.02 -15.57
C ASN A 282 -2.31 -19.69 -14.80
N VAL A 283 -1.11 -19.10 -14.65
CA VAL A 283 -0.92 -17.79 -14.00
C VAL A 283 -0.42 -16.78 -15.02
N GLY A 284 0.66 -17.08 -15.74
CA GLY A 284 1.31 -16.17 -16.69
C GLY A 284 2.70 -15.72 -16.24
N PRO A 285 3.27 -14.67 -16.86
CA PRO A 285 4.58 -14.13 -16.49
C PRO A 285 4.54 -13.49 -15.09
N ILE A 286 5.57 -13.72 -14.28
CA ILE A 286 5.71 -13.11 -12.95
C ILE A 286 6.86 -12.11 -12.94
N VAL A 287 6.59 -10.87 -12.52
CA VAL A 287 7.60 -9.82 -12.33
C VAL A 287 7.60 -9.36 -10.87
N CYS A 288 8.61 -9.73 -10.10
CA CYS A 288 8.75 -9.28 -8.72
C CYS A 288 9.27 -7.85 -8.64
N ILE A 289 8.59 -6.94 -7.92
CA ILE A 289 8.92 -5.50 -7.92
C ILE A 289 9.36 -5.06 -6.53
N SER A 290 10.49 -4.38 -6.45
CA SER A 290 10.91 -3.66 -5.24
C SER A 290 10.17 -2.32 -5.17
N ASP A 291 9.86 -1.83 -3.97
CA ASP A 291 9.18 -0.56 -3.80
C ASP A 291 10.03 0.65 -4.30
N PRO A 292 9.53 1.41 -5.29
CA PRO A 292 10.21 2.62 -5.76
C PRO A 292 10.36 3.71 -4.69
N LYS A 293 9.45 3.81 -3.70
CA LYS A 293 9.60 4.81 -2.63
C LYS A 293 10.76 4.46 -1.72
N HIS A 294 10.91 3.20 -1.35
CA HIS A 294 12.08 2.71 -0.63
C HIS A 294 13.39 2.95 -1.39
N ALA A 295 13.40 2.68 -2.71
CA ALA A 295 14.55 2.99 -3.56
C ALA A 295 14.90 4.49 -3.58
N LYS A 296 13.90 5.36 -3.62
CA LYS A 296 14.07 6.82 -3.52
C LYS A 296 14.74 7.22 -2.20
N LYS A 297 14.29 6.64 -1.08
CA LYS A 297 14.91 6.85 0.24
C LYS A 297 16.38 6.41 0.26
N ASN A 298 16.71 5.26 -0.33
CA ASN A 298 18.09 4.78 -0.39
C ASN A 298 18.97 5.65 -1.32
N GLY A 299 18.42 6.10 -2.44
CA GLY A 299 19.06 7.07 -3.34
C GLY A 299 19.37 8.38 -2.62
N ARG A 300 18.42 8.90 -1.83
CA ARG A 300 18.64 10.05 -0.95
C ARG A 300 19.73 9.76 0.08
N ASN A 301 19.56 8.72 0.90
CA ASN A 301 20.43 8.39 2.02
C ASN A 301 21.90 8.18 1.60
N SER A 302 22.13 7.80 0.34
CA SER A 302 23.49 7.69 -0.23
C SER A 302 24.24 9.03 -0.25
N ILE A 303 23.55 10.16 -0.47
CA ILE A 303 24.13 11.51 -0.41
C ILE A 303 24.47 11.90 1.04
N PHE A 304 23.62 11.50 1.99
CA PHE A 304 23.69 11.89 3.41
C PHE A 304 24.57 10.97 4.28
N SER A 305 25.10 9.88 3.72
CA SER A 305 25.78 8.86 4.52
C SER A 305 27.02 9.36 5.28
N GLY A 306 27.69 10.41 4.77
CA GLY A 306 28.93 10.98 5.33
C GLY A 306 30.16 10.06 5.23
N ALA A 307 29.95 8.74 5.15
CA ALA A 307 30.98 7.72 5.01
C ALA A 307 31.51 7.56 3.57
N ARG A 308 30.78 8.09 2.58
CA ARG A 308 31.09 7.94 1.16
C ARG A 308 31.14 9.31 0.47
N MET A 309 32.13 9.49 -0.39
CA MET A 309 32.21 10.63 -1.31
C MET A 309 31.92 10.12 -2.71
N LEU A 310 30.67 10.26 -3.16
CA LEU A 310 30.23 9.76 -4.46
C LEU A 310 30.90 10.55 -5.58
N THR A 311 31.61 9.87 -6.49
CA THR A 311 32.38 10.53 -7.56
C THR A 311 32.09 9.92 -8.92
N PHE A 312 31.98 10.75 -9.96
CA PHE A 312 31.93 10.28 -11.35
C PHE A 312 32.38 11.36 -12.32
N GLY A 313 33.14 10.95 -13.34
CA GLY A 313 33.83 11.88 -14.22
C GLY A 313 34.73 12.82 -13.41
N ASN A 314 34.57 14.13 -13.62
CA ASN A 314 35.31 15.15 -12.87
C ASN A 314 34.50 15.77 -11.72
N ASN A 315 33.40 15.13 -11.31
CA ASN A 315 32.50 15.66 -10.28
C ASN A 315 32.47 14.76 -9.05
N PHE A 316 32.14 15.37 -7.92
CA PHE A 316 31.80 14.67 -6.69
C PHE A 316 30.49 15.23 -6.13
N LEU A 317 29.77 14.44 -5.35
CA LEU A 317 28.62 14.90 -4.60
C LEU A 317 28.59 14.28 -3.20
N GLY A 318 27.83 14.93 -2.31
CA GLY A 318 27.69 14.52 -0.92
C GLY A 318 26.93 15.56 -0.13
N PHE A 319 26.77 15.29 1.16
CA PHE A 319 25.99 16.10 2.11
C PHE A 319 26.26 17.61 2.04
N GLY A 320 27.53 18.03 1.93
CA GLY A 320 27.91 19.45 1.93
C GLY A 320 27.22 20.27 0.85
N HIS A 321 27.08 19.73 -0.36
CA HIS A 321 26.39 20.42 -1.46
C HIS A 321 24.93 20.70 -1.13
N VAL A 322 24.22 19.69 -0.60
CA VAL A 322 22.79 19.83 -0.24
C VAL A 322 22.62 20.76 0.96
N LEU A 323 23.55 20.71 1.92
CA LEU A 323 23.52 21.59 3.08
C LEU A 323 23.68 23.06 2.70
N GLU A 324 24.62 23.38 1.81
CA GLU A 324 24.81 24.76 1.34
C GLU A 324 23.56 25.29 0.63
N LEU A 325 22.97 24.50 -0.27
CA LEU A 325 21.75 24.88 -0.98
C LEU A 325 20.57 25.07 -0.03
N SER A 326 20.41 24.19 0.96
CA SER A 326 19.33 24.28 1.95
C SER A 326 19.35 25.54 2.82
N LYS A 327 20.47 26.29 2.82
CA LYS A 327 20.64 27.55 3.55
C LYS A 327 20.28 28.79 2.72
N LEU A 328 19.97 28.61 1.43
CA LEU A 328 19.55 29.72 0.58
C LEU A 328 18.17 30.24 1.02
N PRO A 329 17.92 31.57 0.98
CA PRO A 329 16.68 32.17 1.48
C PRO A 329 15.38 31.61 0.87
N ASN A 330 15.46 31.08 -0.36
CA ASN A 330 14.34 30.53 -1.11
C ASN A 330 14.56 29.05 -1.50
N SER A 331 15.27 28.31 -0.65
CA SER A 331 15.53 26.87 -0.88
C SER A 331 14.21 26.09 -0.98
N ALA A 332 14.14 25.18 -1.95
CA ALA A 332 13.05 24.21 -2.09
C ALA A 332 13.04 23.16 -0.96
N LEU A 333 14.18 23.00 -0.27
CA LEU A 333 14.32 22.14 0.91
C LEU A 333 14.11 22.92 2.21
N TYR A 334 13.44 22.30 3.16
CA TYR A 334 13.44 22.74 4.55
C TYR A 334 14.75 22.35 5.24
N HIS A 335 15.17 23.10 6.26
CA HIS A 335 16.33 22.71 7.07
C HIS A 335 16.19 21.31 7.68
N ALA A 336 14.97 20.92 8.07
CA ALA A 336 14.68 19.58 8.60
C ALA A 336 14.78 18.46 7.55
N ASP A 337 14.81 18.78 6.25
CA ASP A 337 15.00 17.79 5.18
C ASP A 337 16.45 17.36 5.03
N VAL A 338 17.35 18.11 5.65
CA VAL A 338 18.81 17.99 5.52
C VAL A 338 19.48 17.74 6.88
N LEU A 339 19.05 18.45 7.93
CA LEU A 339 19.57 18.32 9.28
C LEU A 339 18.61 17.50 10.16
N ASN A 340 19.17 16.58 10.96
CA ASN A 340 18.43 15.71 11.89
C ASN A 340 17.27 14.95 11.24
N VAL A 341 17.48 14.53 9.99
CA VAL A 341 16.37 14.03 9.20
C VAL A 341 15.99 12.63 9.60
N ASP A 342 14.68 12.39 9.68
CA ASP A 342 14.15 11.05 9.69
C ASP A 342 14.49 10.35 8.36
N LYS A 343 15.22 9.24 8.44
CA LYS A 343 15.60 8.43 7.28
C LYS A 343 14.39 7.76 6.61
N GLN A 344 13.26 7.70 7.31
CA GLN A 344 11.98 7.19 6.82
C GLN A 344 11.04 8.28 6.31
N ASP A 345 11.42 9.57 6.34
CA ASP A 345 10.60 10.64 5.79
C ASP A 345 10.61 10.61 4.25
N ASP A 346 9.55 10.05 3.69
CA ASP A 346 9.27 10.08 2.25
C ASP A 346 9.17 11.53 1.74
N GLY A 347 8.61 12.46 2.53
CA GLY A 347 8.42 13.86 2.17
C GLY A 347 9.75 14.58 1.87
N ALA A 348 10.76 14.41 2.73
CA ALA A 348 12.10 14.93 2.49
C ALA A 348 12.73 14.31 1.23
N ALA A 349 12.53 13.01 1.00
CA ALA A 349 12.98 12.36 -0.23
C ALA A 349 12.27 12.93 -1.48
N TYR A 350 10.96 13.18 -1.41
CA TYR A 350 10.21 13.80 -2.51
C TYR A 350 10.72 15.20 -2.84
N ARG A 351 10.96 16.05 -1.84
CA ARG A 351 11.49 17.41 -2.06
C ARG A 351 12.90 17.38 -2.65
N LEU A 352 13.77 16.49 -2.18
CA LEU A 352 15.14 16.37 -2.70
C LEU A 352 15.20 16.02 -4.19
N PHE A 353 14.30 15.17 -4.68
CA PHE A 353 14.24 14.80 -6.10
C PHE A 353 13.18 15.61 -6.86
N SER A 354 12.68 16.72 -6.31
CA SER A 354 11.63 17.49 -6.96
C SER A 354 12.19 18.37 -8.08
N HIS A 355 11.30 18.73 -9.01
CA HIS A 355 11.60 19.69 -10.05
C HIS A 355 12.11 21.03 -9.47
N GLU A 356 11.50 21.52 -8.38
CA GLU A 356 11.88 22.78 -7.76
C GLU A 356 13.33 22.76 -7.26
N PHE A 357 13.74 21.68 -6.60
CA PHE A 357 15.13 21.57 -6.12
C PHE A 357 16.11 21.33 -7.27
N LEU A 358 15.75 20.53 -8.27
CA LEU A 358 16.56 20.37 -9.49
C LEU A 358 16.78 21.72 -10.20
N TYR A 359 15.72 22.52 -10.31
CA TYR A 359 15.79 23.85 -10.88
C TYR A 359 16.73 24.76 -10.07
N GLU A 360 16.59 24.77 -8.74
CA GLU A 360 17.48 25.52 -7.84
C GLU A 360 18.96 25.13 -8.02
N VAL A 361 19.26 23.83 -8.02
CA VAL A 361 20.61 23.31 -8.25
C VAL A 361 21.13 23.77 -9.62
N SER A 362 20.29 23.74 -10.66
CA SER A 362 20.67 24.16 -12.01
C SER A 362 21.06 25.64 -12.09
N GLN A 363 20.41 26.53 -11.31
CA GLN A 363 20.72 27.95 -11.29
C GLN A 363 22.13 28.24 -10.77
N THR A 364 22.65 27.39 -9.88
CA THR A 364 24.01 27.55 -9.34
C THR A 364 25.11 27.28 -10.36
N LEU A 365 24.80 26.56 -11.44
CA LEU A 365 25.76 26.20 -12.49
C LEU A 365 26.21 27.41 -13.33
N ASN A 366 25.44 28.51 -13.30
CA ASN A 366 25.81 29.76 -13.97
C ASN A 366 27.02 30.44 -13.31
N SER A 367 27.23 30.18 -12.02
CA SER A 367 28.30 30.79 -11.21
C SER A 367 29.40 29.82 -10.82
N ASP A 368 29.08 28.54 -10.59
CA ASP A 368 30.02 27.52 -10.14
C ASP A 368 29.59 26.12 -10.60
N SER A 369 30.50 25.38 -11.21
CA SER A 369 30.25 24.03 -11.70
C SER A 369 30.23 22.95 -10.62
N LYS A 370 30.52 23.27 -9.34
CA LYS A 370 30.59 22.30 -8.24
C LYS A 370 29.34 21.41 -8.11
N ASN A 371 28.15 21.97 -8.38
CA ASN A 371 26.88 21.28 -8.22
C ASN A 371 26.47 20.44 -9.43
N LYS A 372 27.29 20.37 -10.49
CA LYS A 372 26.96 19.63 -11.71
C LYS A 372 26.80 18.13 -11.45
N GLY A 373 27.67 17.55 -10.62
CA GLY A 373 27.54 16.15 -10.20
C GLY A 373 26.26 15.88 -9.42
N LEU A 374 25.91 16.78 -8.49
CA LEU A 374 24.66 16.68 -7.73
C LEU A 374 23.44 16.72 -8.66
N LEU A 375 23.39 17.67 -9.61
CA LEU A 375 22.28 17.79 -10.56
C LEU A 375 22.08 16.51 -11.37
N ILE A 376 23.16 15.96 -11.94
CA ILE A 376 23.12 14.72 -12.74
C ILE A 376 22.58 13.57 -11.90
N TYR A 377 23.09 13.41 -10.67
CA TYR A 377 22.64 12.36 -9.77
C TYR A 377 21.16 12.48 -9.43
N LEU A 378 20.71 13.67 -9.02
CA LEU A 378 19.31 13.92 -8.67
C LEU A 378 18.39 13.67 -9.85
N PHE A 379 18.77 14.12 -11.04
CA PHE A 379 17.99 13.93 -12.27
C PHE A 379 17.85 12.43 -12.59
N ILE A 380 18.95 11.70 -12.67
CA ILE A 380 18.92 10.29 -13.11
C ILE A 380 18.21 9.39 -12.11
N ILE A 381 18.49 9.55 -10.81
CA ILE A 381 17.82 8.76 -9.77
C ILE A 381 16.36 9.18 -9.65
N GLY A 382 16.04 10.48 -9.75
CA GLY A 382 14.67 10.98 -9.75
C GLY A 382 13.85 10.41 -10.91
N GLU A 383 14.36 10.47 -12.14
CA GLU A 383 13.74 9.94 -13.35
C GLU A 383 13.51 8.42 -13.24
N LEU A 384 14.48 7.66 -12.73
CA LEU A 384 14.31 6.22 -12.51
C LEU A 384 13.11 5.94 -11.59
N ILE A 385 12.92 6.70 -10.52
CA ILE A 385 11.76 6.51 -9.62
C ILE A 385 10.47 7.03 -10.25
N ASP A 386 10.50 8.18 -10.91
CA ASP A 386 9.32 8.77 -11.55
C ASP A 386 8.82 7.90 -12.71
N SER A 387 9.69 7.11 -13.34
CA SER A 387 9.30 6.09 -14.32
C SER A 387 8.31 5.06 -13.75
N TYR A 388 8.22 4.90 -12.43
CA TYR A 388 7.21 4.09 -11.75
C TYR A 388 6.03 4.93 -11.25
N LEU A 389 6.32 6.02 -10.54
CA LEU A 389 5.32 6.72 -9.73
C LEU A 389 4.54 7.80 -10.49
N ASN A 390 5.12 8.36 -11.55
CA ASN A 390 4.44 9.41 -12.31
C ASN A 390 3.31 8.81 -13.15
N ARG A 391 2.11 9.37 -13.06
CA ARG A 391 0.90 8.85 -13.72
C ARG A 391 0.68 9.35 -15.14
N ASN A 392 1.46 10.34 -15.56
CA ASN A 392 1.26 11.05 -16.83
C ASN A 392 2.31 10.67 -17.91
N ILE A 393 3.22 9.74 -17.60
CA ILE A 393 4.30 9.33 -18.49
C ILE A 393 3.89 8.09 -19.29
N SER A 394 4.18 8.09 -20.59
CA SER A 394 3.96 6.96 -21.50
C SER A 394 4.94 5.81 -21.24
N ASN A 395 4.56 4.57 -21.59
CA ASN A 395 5.46 3.42 -21.46
C ASN A 395 6.76 3.58 -22.25
N HIS A 396 6.72 4.22 -23.41
CA HIS A 396 7.92 4.52 -24.22
C HIS A 396 8.90 5.41 -23.46
N GLU A 397 8.40 6.45 -22.81
CA GLU A 397 9.24 7.36 -22.04
C GLU A 397 9.76 6.68 -20.77
N ARG A 398 8.95 5.88 -20.08
CA ARG A 398 9.41 5.06 -18.94
C ARG A 398 10.61 4.18 -19.31
N ILE A 399 10.57 3.53 -20.48
CA ILE A 399 11.68 2.72 -20.98
C ILE A 399 12.94 3.57 -21.14
N LYS A 400 12.86 4.76 -21.74
CA LYS A 400 14.03 5.65 -21.86
C LYS A 400 14.60 6.04 -20.51
N MET A 401 13.73 6.42 -19.56
CA MET A 401 14.13 6.84 -18.21
C MET A 401 14.89 5.72 -17.50
N VAL A 402 14.36 4.49 -17.48
CA VAL A 402 15.01 3.36 -16.81
C VAL A 402 16.28 2.91 -17.53
N MET A 403 16.30 2.94 -18.87
CA MET A 403 17.50 2.60 -19.65
C MET A 403 18.62 3.62 -19.42
N MET A 404 18.30 4.91 -19.39
CA MET A 404 19.24 5.97 -19.03
C MET A 404 19.81 5.75 -17.63
N GLY A 405 18.95 5.47 -16.64
CA GLY A 405 19.37 5.13 -15.28
C GLY A 405 20.27 3.91 -15.22
N GLY A 406 19.89 2.83 -15.90
CA GLY A 406 20.66 1.59 -15.96
C GLY A 406 22.05 1.76 -16.58
N PHE A 407 22.13 2.44 -17.72
CA PHE A 407 23.42 2.71 -18.37
C PHE A 407 24.29 3.62 -17.51
N PHE A 408 23.72 4.68 -16.91
CA PHE A 408 24.45 5.54 -16.00
C PHE A 408 25.06 4.76 -14.83
N LEU A 409 24.26 3.92 -14.15
CA LEU A 409 24.72 3.11 -13.02
C LEU A 409 25.83 2.12 -13.42
N LYS A 410 25.72 1.48 -14.58
CA LYS A 410 26.74 0.56 -15.12
C LYS A 410 28.03 1.30 -15.45
N ILE A 411 27.94 2.42 -16.19
CA ILE A 411 29.09 3.23 -16.59
C ILE A 411 29.79 3.82 -15.35
N TRP A 412 29.01 4.33 -14.39
CA TRP A 412 29.56 4.88 -13.14
C TRP A 412 30.32 3.82 -12.35
N LYS A 413 29.76 2.62 -12.18
CA LYS A 413 30.45 1.52 -11.49
C LYS A 413 31.76 1.14 -12.18
N GLN A 414 31.74 1.01 -13.51
CA GLN A 414 32.94 0.71 -14.30
C GLN A 414 33.99 1.82 -14.18
N PHE A 415 33.58 3.08 -14.18
CA PHE A 415 34.47 4.22 -13.98
C PHE A 415 35.21 4.12 -12.64
N ILE A 416 34.51 3.82 -11.55
CA ILE A 416 35.13 3.66 -10.22
C ILE A 416 36.07 2.47 -10.18
N GLN A 417 35.71 1.34 -10.80
CA GLN A 417 36.59 0.17 -10.90
C GLN A 417 37.89 0.48 -11.66
N ASN A 418 37.78 1.16 -12.80
CA ASN A 418 38.95 1.57 -13.58
C ASN A 418 39.83 2.58 -12.81
N ALA A 419 39.22 3.51 -12.09
CA ALA A 419 39.93 4.48 -11.26
C ALA A 419 40.63 3.81 -10.08
N ALA A 420 39.97 2.86 -9.40
CA ALA A 420 40.55 2.10 -8.30
C ALA A 420 41.76 1.27 -8.76
N ASN A 421 41.71 0.67 -9.95
CA ASN A 421 42.84 -0.07 -10.51
C ASN A 421 44.07 0.82 -10.79
N LYS A 422 43.87 2.11 -11.04
CA LYS A 422 44.95 3.07 -11.37
C LYS A 422 45.42 3.86 -10.15
N TYR A 423 44.53 4.11 -9.20
CA TYR A 423 44.72 5.01 -8.05
C TYR A 423 44.12 4.37 -6.78
N GLU A 424 44.59 3.18 -6.42
CA GLU A 424 44.04 2.32 -5.37
C GLU A 424 43.92 3.00 -4.00
N GLU A 425 44.88 3.86 -3.67
CA GLU A 425 44.87 4.61 -2.40
C GLU A 425 43.71 5.63 -2.33
N ILE A 426 43.29 6.15 -3.49
CA ILE A 426 42.31 7.25 -3.61
C ILE A 426 40.90 6.71 -3.87
N PHE A 427 40.78 5.73 -4.78
CA PHE A 427 39.48 5.25 -5.27
C PHE A 427 39.16 3.84 -4.76
N SER A 428 37.90 3.65 -4.37
CA SER A 428 37.34 2.31 -4.11
C SER A 428 35.82 2.35 -4.24
N ASN A 429 35.21 1.21 -4.55
CA ASN A 429 33.74 1.13 -4.59
C ASN A 429 33.09 1.49 -3.25
N ASP A 430 33.74 1.14 -2.13
CA ASP A 430 33.19 1.40 -0.80
C ASP A 430 33.25 2.86 -0.39
N ARG A 431 34.20 3.63 -0.92
CA ARG A 431 34.34 5.07 -0.62
C ARG A 431 33.69 5.96 -1.66
N ASN A 432 33.63 5.53 -2.92
CA ASN A 432 33.36 6.41 -4.06
C ASN A 432 32.12 6.06 -4.90
N PHE A 433 31.49 4.94 -4.60
CA PHE A 433 30.29 4.48 -5.28
C PHE A 433 29.13 4.29 -4.30
N LEU A 434 27.94 4.05 -4.83
CA LEU A 434 26.77 3.67 -4.06
C LEU A 434 27.06 2.44 -3.20
N ALA A 435 26.41 2.38 -2.03
CA ALA A 435 26.41 1.15 -1.24
C ALA A 435 25.82 0.00 -2.08
N HIS A 436 26.35 -1.22 -1.87
CA HIS A 436 25.95 -2.40 -2.65
C HIS A 436 24.44 -2.58 -2.70
N GLN A 437 23.77 -2.47 -1.55
CA GLN A 437 22.32 -2.61 -1.43
C GLN A 437 21.57 -1.56 -2.27
N THR A 438 21.97 -0.29 -2.21
CA THR A 438 21.36 0.78 -3.02
C THR A 438 21.56 0.52 -4.51
N TYR A 439 22.77 0.14 -4.93
CA TYR A 439 23.06 -0.18 -6.32
C TYR A 439 22.23 -1.37 -6.81
N GLU A 440 22.10 -2.43 -6.01
CA GLU A 440 21.26 -3.59 -6.35
C GLU A 440 19.79 -3.20 -6.52
N ILE A 441 19.22 -2.44 -5.58
CA ILE A 441 17.82 -2.00 -5.65
C ILE A 441 17.56 -1.18 -6.92
N LEU A 442 18.40 -0.18 -7.20
CA LEU A 442 18.23 0.68 -8.37
C LEU A 442 18.43 -0.10 -9.68
N SER A 443 19.42 -0.99 -9.74
CA SER A 443 19.65 -1.83 -10.92
C SER A 443 18.49 -2.81 -11.14
N PHE A 444 17.95 -3.37 -10.07
CA PHE A 444 16.81 -4.28 -10.13
C PHE A 444 15.57 -3.56 -10.65
N LEU A 445 15.27 -2.33 -10.19
CA LEU A 445 14.17 -1.54 -10.74
C LEU A 445 14.28 -1.29 -12.26
N VAL A 446 15.49 -1.10 -12.79
CA VAL A 446 15.66 -0.93 -14.24
C VAL A 446 15.15 -2.16 -15.01
N ASP A 447 15.64 -3.33 -14.62
CA ASP A 447 15.30 -4.60 -15.27
C ASP A 447 13.80 -4.90 -15.16
N LEU A 448 13.23 -4.64 -13.98
CA LEU A 448 11.85 -4.97 -13.66
C LEU A 448 10.82 -4.09 -14.37
N MET A 449 11.09 -2.81 -14.58
CA MET A 449 10.19 -1.95 -15.35
C MET A 449 10.05 -2.45 -16.79
N ILE A 450 11.17 -2.82 -17.41
CA ILE A 450 11.19 -3.32 -18.78
C ILE A 450 10.42 -4.65 -18.85
N LEU A 451 10.72 -5.58 -17.94
CA LEU A 451 10.00 -6.86 -17.86
C LEU A 451 8.51 -6.68 -17.61
N LEU A 452 8.11 -5.75 -16.73
CA LEU A 452 6.70 -5.46 -16.46
C LEU A 452 5.99 -4.96 -17.72
N ILE A 453 6.60 -4.04 -18.47
CA ILE A 453 6.00 -3.50 -19.70
C ILE A 453 5.88 -4.59 -20.78
N ILE A 454 6.92 -5.42 -20.97
CA ILE A 454 6.90 -6.51 -21.96
C ILE A 454 5.84 -7.55 -21.57
N SER A 455 5.87 -8.03 -20.33
CA SER A 455 4.91 -9.01 -19.80
C SER A 455 3.47 -8.51 -19.97
N HIS A 456 3.21 -7.25 -19.61
CA HIS A 456 1.89 -6.66 -19.76
C HIS A 456 1.47 -6.51 -21.22
N ARG A 457 2.37 -6.06 -22.10
CA ARG A 457 2.07 -5.89 -23.53
C ARG A 457 1.72 -7.23 -24.19
N GLU A 458 2.42 -8.30 -23.87
CA GLU A 458 2.23 -9.60 -24.52
C GLU A 458 0.99 -10.33 -24.00
N TYR A 459 0.70 -10.24 -22.70
CA TYR A 459 -0.37 -11.04 -22.07
C TYR A 459 -1.65 -10.24 -21.80
N TYR A 460 -1.57 -8.92 -21.62
CA TYR A 460 -2.68 -8.09 -21.13
C TYR A 460 -2.86 -6.78 -21.92
N SER A 461 -2.58 -6.78 -23.22
CA SER A 461 -2.61 -5.59 -24.09
C SER A 461 -3.93 -4.81 -24.13
N SER A 462 -5.05 -5.45 -23.78
CA SER A 462 -6.37 -4.80 -23.74
C SER A 462 -6.62 -3.98 -22.48
N MET A 463 -5.74 -4.06 -21.48
CA MET A 463 -5.87 -3.35 -20.20
C MET A 463 -4.84 -2.21 -20.12
N PRO A 464 -5.09 -1.15 -19.34
CA PRO A 464 -4.07 -0.14 -19.07
C PRO A 464 -3.06 -0.67 -18.05
N LEU A 465 -1.76 -0.49 -18.32
CA LEU A 465 -0.70 -0.71 -17.34
C LEU A 465 -0.55 0.53 -16.45
N LEU A 466 -0.63 0.36 -15.14
CA LEU A 466 -0.47 1.42 -14.14
C LEU A 466 0.70 1.08 -13.20
N PRO A 467 1.97 1.39 -13.55
CA PRO A 467 3.15 0.88 -12.84
C PRO A 467 3.17 1.18 -11.33
N TRP A 468 2.60 2.30 -10.91
CA TRP A 468 2.50 2.68 -9.50
C TRP A 468 1.60 1.78 -8.65
N MET A 469 0.78 0.91 -9.28
CA MET A 469 -0.07 -0.06 -8.57
C MET A 469 0.58 -1.44 -8.38
N HIS A 470 1.84 -1.62 -8.79
CA HIS A 470 2.53 -2.91 -8.74
C HIS A 470 3.58 -3.01 -7.60
N GLY A 471 3.68 -1.98 -6.74
CA GLY A 471 4.56 -1.96 -5.57
C GLY A 471 3.90 -2.51 -4.28
N SER A 472 4.49 -2.22 -3.12
CA SER A 472 3.99 -2.65 -1.80
C SER A 472 3.01 -1.68 -1.12
N GLU A 473 2.62 -0.58 -1.78
CA GLU A 473 1.82 0.51 -1.20
C GLU A 473 0.49 0.04 -0.59
N ALA A 474 -0.13 -1.01 -1.14
CA ALA A 474 -1.37 -1.56 -0.58
C ALA A 474 -1.17 -2.11 0.84
N CYS A 475 0.00 -2.70 1.12
CA CYS A 475 0.35 -3.20 2.45
C CYS A 475 0.62 -2.03 3.42
N GLU A 476 1.38 -1.03 2.99
CA GLU A 476 1.66 0.17 3.79
C GLU A 476 0.36 0.86 4.21
N HIS A 477 -0.58 1.01 3.26
CA HIS A 477 -1.87 1.61 3.53
C HIS A 477 -2.72 0.76 4.48
N PHE A 478 -2.72 -0.56 4.34
CA PHE A 478 -3.41 -1.47 5.26
C PHE A 478 -2.87 -1.32 6.69
N PHE A 479 -1.55 -1.34 6.87
CA PHE A 479 -0.94 -1.16 8.19
C PHE A 479 -1.13 0.26 8.73
N GLY A 480 -1.09 1.28 7.87
CA GLY A 480 -1.40 2.67 8.24
C GLY A 480 -2.81 2.81 8.80
N LEU A 481 -3.81 2.22 8.13
CA LEU A 481 -5.19 2.19 8.62
C LEU A 481 -5.33 1.39 9.93
N ALA A 482 -4.61 0.27 10.07
CA ALA A 482 -4.60 -0.48 11.33
C ALA A 482 -4.07 0.38 12.49
N ARG A 483 -2.95 1.07 12.28
CA ARG A 483 -2.32 1.95 13.28
C ARG A 483 -3.15 3.18 13.65
N GLN A 484 -3.95 3.70 12.72
CA GLN A 484 -4.91 4.78 13.02
C GLN A 484 -5.98 4.33 14.01
N HIS A 485 -6.36 3.04 14.00
CA HIS A 485 -7.29 2.49 14.98
C HIS A 485 -6.61 2.10 16.29
N LEU A 486 -5.43 1.50 16.22
CA LEU A 486 -4.66 1.07 17.38
C LEU A 486 -3.15 1.13 17.02
N PRO A 487 -2.37 2.09 17.57
CA PRO A 487 -0.97 2.27 17.19
C PRO A 487 -0.10 1.02 17.42
N ASP A 488 -0.23 0.41 18.59
CA ASP A 488 0.43 -0.83 18.97
C ASP A 488 -0.63 -1.93 19.07
N PHE A 489 -0.76 -2.74 18.03
CA PHE A 489 -1.75 -3.81 17.97
C PHE A 489 -1.13 -5.19 18.19
N THR A 490 -1.87 -6.06 18.87
CA THR A 490 -1.57 -7.49 18.92
C THR A 490 -2.04 -8.18 17.63
N TYR A 491 -1.59 -9.41 17.37
CA TYR A 491 -2.08 -10.19 16.22
C TYR A 491 -3.61 -10.34 16.25
N ALA A 492 -4.18 -10.62 17.43
CA ALA A 492 -5.63 -10.76 17.59
C ALA A 492 -6.36 -9.45 17.28
N ASP A 493 -5.83 -8.30 17.74
CA ASP A 493 -6.40 -6.99 17.41
C ASP A 493 -6.42 -6.78 15.89
N LEU A 494 -5.32 -7.12 15.19
CA LEU A 494 -5.24 -7.00 13.74
C LEU A 494 -6.32 -7.83 13.05
N ILE A 495 -6.52 -9.09 13.43
CA ILE A 495 -7.59 -9.95 12.88
C ILE A 495 -8.97 -9.30 13.02
N TYR A 496 -9.29 -8.74 14.19
CA TYR A 496 -10.56 -8.07 14.41
C TYR A 496 -10.68 -6.70 13.73
N LEU A 497 -9.56 -6.07 13.35
CA LEU A 497 -9.54 -4.82 12.59
C LEU A 497 -9.79 -5.04 11.09
N ILE A 498 -9.44 -6.19 10.51
CA ILE A 498 -9.58 -6.44 9.06
C ILE A 498 -10.96 -6.08 8.52
N PRO A 499 -12.08 -6.56 9.10
CA PRO A 499 -13.39 -6.24 8.54
C PRO A 499 -13.67 -4.74 8.59
N LYS A 500 -13.20 -4.04 9.63
CA LYS A 500 -13.36 -2.58 9.76
C LYS A 500 -12.57 -1.85 8.67
N ILE A 501 -11.28 -2.18 8.54
CA ILE A 501 -10.38 -1.60 7.54
C ILE A 501 -10.98 -1.81 6.16
N ARG A 502 -11.41 -3.03 5.84
CA ARG A 502 -11.97 -3.36 4.53
C ARG A 502 -13.27 -2.60 4.21
N HIS A 503 -14.19 -2.44 5.17
CA HIS A 503 -15.39 -1.61 4.95
C HIS A 503 -15.05 -0.14 4.70
N VAL A 504 -14.10 0.40 5.47
CA VAL A 504 -13.62 1.78 5.30
C VAL A 504 -12.95 1.93 3.93
N THR A 505 -12.06 1.01 3.54
CA THR A 505 -11.41 1.00 2.23
C THR A 505 -12.43 0.90 1.10
N ASN A 506 -13.38 -0.03 1.15
CA ASN A 506 -14.41 -0.17 0.12
C ASN A 506 -15.25 1.12 -0.03
N ALA A 507 -15.61 1.77 1.08
CA ALA A 507 -16.37 3.02 1.04
C ALA A 507 -15.58 4.17 0.41
N TYR A 508 -14.27 4.25 0.65
CA TYR A 508 -13.40 5.21 -0.03
C TYR A 508 -13.29 4.95 -1.53
N TYR A 509 -13.07 3.69 -1.93
CA TYR A 509 -12.93 3.32 -3.34
C TYR A 509 -14.24 3.51 -4.13
N ASN A 510 -15.39 3.32 -3.47
CA ASN A 510 -16.72 3.59 -4.05
C ASN A 510 -17.14 5.08 -3.95
N SER A 511 -16.23 5.98 -3.53
CA SER A 511 -16.48 7.43 -3.38
C SER A 511 -17.71 7.77 -2.53
N THR A 512 -18.09 6.88 -1.61
CA THR A 512 -19.27 7.06 -0.75
C THR A 512 -18.97 8.03 0.40
N ILE A 513 -17.69 8.27 0.70
CA ILE A 513 -17.20 9.09 1.81
C ILE A 513 -15.98 9.90 1.35
N VAL A 514 -15.88 11.16 1.79
CA VAL A 514 -14.73 12.04 1.59
C VAL A 514 -13.68 11.76 2.68
N ASN A 515 -12.40 11.62 2.31
CA ASN A 515 -11.31 11.39 3.24
C ASN A 515 -11.18 12.57 4.24
N PRO A 516 -11.37 12.35 5.56
CA PRO A 516 -11.35 13.43 6.55
C PRO A 516 -9.94 13.88 6.98
N ASN A 517 -8.87 13.14 6.63
CA ASN A 517 -7.49 13.49 6.99
C ASN A 517 -6.59 13.61 5.75
N PRO A 518 -6.44 14.81 5.16
CA PRO A 518 -5.51 15.07 4.06
C PRO A 518 -4.03 15.13 4.50
N GLU A 519 -3.74 15.19 5.81
CA GLU A 519 -2.38 15.37 6.33
C GLU A 519 -1.53 14.09 6.34
N TYR A 520 -2.15 12.91 6.37
CA TYR A 520 -1.47 11.68 5.96
C TYR A 520 -1.61 11.56 4.45
N LYS A 521 -0.61 12.07 3.73
CA LYS A 521 -0.47 11.97 2.28
C LYS A 521 -0.54 10.51 1.83
N THR A 522 -1.75 10.01 1.68
CA THR A 522 -2.08 9.09 0.59
C THR A 522 -1.62 9.79 -0.68
N SER A 523 -0.76 9.12 -1.43
CA SER A 523 -0.22 9.51 -2.72
C SER A 523 -1.34 9.97 -3.65
N ARG A 524 -1.69 11.27 -3.62
CA ARG A 524 -2.74 11.94 -4.44
C ARG A 524 -3.65 10.93 -5.13
N VAL A 525 -4.56 10.31 -4.38
CA VAL A 525 -5.60 9.45 -4.97
C VAL A 525 -6.68 10.40 -5.47
N GLY A 526 -6.50 10.83 -6.72
CA GLY A 526 -7.32 11.74 -7.49
C GLY A 526 -6.81 11.75 -8.91
#